data_AF-A0A383C1T7-F1
#
_entry.id   AF-A0A383C1T7-F1
#
_cell.length_a   1.000
_cell.length_b   1.000
_cell.length_c   1.000
_cell.angle_alpha   90.00
_cell.angle_beta   90.00
_cell.angle_gamma   90.00
#
_symmetry.space_group_name_H-M   'P 1'
#
loop_
_entity.id
_entity.type
_entity.pdbx_description
1 polymer ?
#
loop_
_entity_poly.entity_id
_entity_poly.type
_entity_poly.pdbx_seq_one_letter_code
_entity_poly.pdbx_strand_id
1 'polypeptide(L)'
;MDDLRTGELNGVNVTIPHKENVIEYLDEINPRAKIIGAVNVIHKNGNKLFGNNTDWFGFTMSLKKNGIKINGKEVIVLGAGGTSKSIIFSLKQYGV
;
A
#
# COMPACT_ATOMS: atom_id res chain seq x y z
N MET A 1 -9.03 -4.12 15.68
CA MET A 1 -8.01 -5.18 15.51
C MET A 1 -8.44 -6.48 16.17
N ASP A 2 -9.20 -6.41 17.27
CA ASP A 2 -9.64 -7.58 18.02
C ASP A 2 -10.43 -8.58 17.16
N ASP A 3 -11.39 -8.14 16.35
CA ASP A 3 -12.15 -9.03 15.44
C ASP A 3 -11.25 -9.79 14.45
N LEU A 4 -10.14 -9.19 14.02
CA LEU A 4 -9.12 -9.89 13.21
C LEU A 4 -8.35 -10.91 14.07
N ARG A 5 -8.01 -10.56 15.31
CA ARG A 5 -7.26 -11.44 16.23
C ARG A 5 -8.11 -12.61 16.71
N THR A 6 -9.39 -12.42 17.02
CA THR A 6 -10.35 -13.48 17.35
C THR A 6 -10.68 -14.33 16.13
N GLY A 7 -10.61 -13.76 14.93
CA GLY A 7 -10.90 -14.47 13.67
C GLY A 7 -12.34 -14.35 13.21
N GLU A 8 -13.11 -13.44 13.80
CA GLU A 8 -14.40 -12.99 13.26
C GLU A 8 -14.22 -12.35 11.87
N LEU A 9 -13.07 -11.69 11.65
CA LEU A 9 -12.66 -11.18 10.34
C LEU A 9 -11.38 -11.86 9.85
N ASN A 10 -11.33 -12.21 8.56
CA ASN A 10 -10.10 -12.72 7.92
C ASN A 10 -9.22 -11.61 7.33
N GLY A 11 -9.75 -10.41 7.16
CA GLY A 11 -9.01 -9.27 6.61
C GLY A 11 -9.86 -8.01 6.50
N VAL A 12 -9.18 -6.88 6.30
CA VAL A 12 -9.80 -5.56 6.15
C VAL A 12 -8.99 -4.70 5.18
N ASN A 13 -9.67 -3.77 4.53
CA ASN A 13 -9.02 -2.65 3.87
C ASN A 13 -8.84 -1.48 4.85
N VAL A 14 -7.72 -0.78 4.71
CA VAL A 14 -7.40 0.41 5.50
C VAL A 14 -7.31 1.61 4.57
N THR A 15 -7.95 2.71 4.96
CA THR A 15 -7.95 3.96 4.19
C THR A 15 -7.56 5.15 5.06
N ILE A 16 -7.59 6.36 4.48
CA ILE A 16 -7.28 7.62 5.18
C ILE A 16 -8.13 7.74 6.46
N PRO A 17 -7.56 8.22 7.57
CA PRO A 17 -6.16 8.66 7.77
C PRO A 17 -5.21 7.55 8.24
N HIS A 18 -5.62 6.28 8.21
CA HIS A 18 -5.01 5.22 9.00
C HIS A 18 -3.94 4.37 8.31
N LYS A 19 -3.60 4.63 7.04
CA LYS A 19 -2.68 3.75 6.30
C LYS A 19 -1.27 3.69 6.89
N GLU A 20 -0.84 4.70 7.63
CA GLU A 20 0.52 4.78 8.19
C GLU A 20 0.58 4.31 9.65
N ASN A 21 -0.33 4.80 10.50
CA ASN A 21 -0.35 4.43 11.91
C ASN A 21 -0.77 2.98 12.12
N VAL A 22 -1.56 2.37 11.22
CA VAL A 22 -1.98 0.97 11.38
C VAL A 22 -0.81 -0.02 11.46
N ILE A 23 0.36 0.37 10.93
CA ILE A 23 1.59 -0.42 10.92
C ILE A 23 1.99 -0.89 12.32
N GLU A 24 1.77 -0.08 13.37
CA GLU A 24 2.17 -0.40 14.74
C GLU A 24 1.40 -1.60 15.34
N TYR A 25 0.27 -1.97 14.75
CA TYR A 25 -0.59 -3.06 15.23
C TYR A 25 -0.36 -4.39 14.50
N LEU A 26 0.53 -4.43 13.52
CA LEU A 26 0.73 -5.58 12.63
C LEU A 26 1.91 -6.43 13.09
N ASP A 27 1.77 -7.75 12.96
CA ASP A 27 2.82 -8.69 13.35
C ASP A 27 3.87 -8.82 12.23
N GLU A 28 3.43 -8.79 10.97
CA GLU A 28 4.31 -8.84 9.80
C GLU A 28 3.86 -7.87 8.70
N ILE A 29 4.82 -7.36 7.92
CA ILE A 29 4.57 -6.38 6.87
C ILE A 29 5.29 -6.81 5.61
N ASN A 30 4.58 -6.80 4.48
CA ASN A 30 5.18 -7.04 3.19
C ASN A 30 6.36 -6.07 2.94
N PRO A 31 7.52 -6.53 2.44
CA PRO A 31 8.69 -5.67 2.24
C PRO A 31 8.40 -4.40 1.41
N ARG A 32 7.54 -4.49 0.38
CA ARG A 32 7.15 -3.31 -0.41
C ARG A 32 6.33 -2.33 0.41
N ALA A 33 5.35 -2.82 1.17
CA ALA A 33 4.53 -1.98 2.06
C ALA A 33 5.39 -1.31 3.16
N LYS A 34 6.43 -2.01 3.65
CA LYS A 34 7.40 -1.45 4.59
C LYS A 34 8.23 -0.32 3.96
N ILE A 35 8.72 -0.49 2.72
CA ILE A 35 9.44 0.56 1.99
C ILE A 35 8.54 1.77 1.71
N ILE A 36 7.28 1.52 1.34
CA ILE A 36 6.28 2.58 1.11
C ILE A 36 5.95 3.31 2.41
N GLY A 37 5.99 2.62 3.55
CA GLY A 37 5.58 3.17 4.85
C GLY A 37 4.07 3.34 4.97
N ALA A 38 3.28 2.53 4.26
CA ALA A 38 1.82 2.55 4.33
C ALA A 38 1.21 1.19 4.00
N VAL A 39 0.16 0.81 4.72
CA VAL A 39 -0.62 -0.44 4.56
C VAL A 39 -2.08 -0.09 4.24
N ASN A 40 -2.65 -0.68 3.19
CA ASN A 40 -4.05 -0.51 2.81
C ASN A 40 -4.85 -1.84 2.81
N VAL A 41 -4.18 -2.97 3.04
CA VAL A 41 -4.79 -4.30 3.18
C VAL A 41 -4.16 -5.01 4.37
N ILE A 42 -4.99 -5.53 5.26
CA ILE A 42 -4.57 -6.42 6.34
C ILE A 42 -5.30 -7.75 6.14
N HIS A 43 -4.59 -8.84 6.31
CA HIS A 43 -5.20 -10.16 6.38
C HIS A 43 -4.60 -10.97 7.52
N LYS A 44 -5.39 -11.91 8.03
CA LYS A 44 -4.97 -12.86 9.05
C LYS A 44 -4.37 -14.09 8.37
N ASN A 45 -3.23 -14.56 8.88
CA ASN A 45 -2.66 -15.85 8.52
C ASN A 45 -2.22 -16.58 9.80
N GLY A 46 -2.95 -17.64 10.15
CA GLY A 46 -2.87 -18.26 11.48
C GLY A 46 -3.24 -17.24 12.56
N ASN A 47 -2.34 -17.01 13.52
CA ASN A 47 -2.55 -16.06 14.61
C ASN A 47 -1.92 -14.68 14.36
N LYS A 48 -1.33 -14.46 13.17
CA LYS A 48 -0.62 -13.24 12.83
C LYS A 48 -1.42 -12.36 11.88
N LEU A 49 -1.27 -11.04 12.05
CA LEU A 49 -1.80 -10.01 11.17
C LEU A 49 -0.71 -9.54 10.20
N PHE A 50 -1.00 -9.68 8.91
CA PHE A 50 -0.09 -9.34 7.82
C PHE A 50 -0.55 -8.09 7.08
N GLY A 51 0.32 -7.07 7.02
CA GLY A 51 0.10 -5.83 6.28
C GLY A 51 0.61 -5.88 4.84
N ASN A 52 -0.19 -5.37 3.92
CA ASN A 52 0.19 -5.19 2.52
C ASN A 52 -0.25 -3.83 1.97
N ASN A 53 0.36 -3.44 0.86
CA ASN A 53 0.01 -2.26 0.10
C ASN A 53 -0.27 -2.66 -1.36
N THR A 54 -1.46 -2.35 -1.86
CA THR A 54 -1.87 -2.63 -3.23
C THR A 54 -2.03 -1.38 -4.10
N ASP A 55 -1.93 -0.18 -3.51
CA ASP A 55 -2.09 1.08 -4.23
C ASP A 55 -1.01 1.24 -5.32
N TRP A 56 0.24 0.88 -5.01
CA TRP A 56 1.34 0.94 -5.98
C TRP A 56 1.03 0.09 -7.22
N PHE A 57 0.51 -1.12 -7.01
CA PHE A 57 0.16 -2.06 -8.08
C PHE A 57 -1.06 -1.59 -8.88
N GLY A 58 -2.08 -1.07 -8.20
CA GLY A 58 -3.26 -0.50 -8.86
C GLY A 58 -2.91 0.70 -9.75
N PHE A 59 -1.99 1.54 -9.30
CA PHE A 59 -1.46 2.67 -10.08
C PHE A 59 -0.69 2.20 -11.31
N THR A 60 0.27 1.28 -11.18
CA THR A 60 1.06 0.78 -12.33
C THR A 60 0.17 0.06 -13.35
N MET A 61 -0.81 -0.72 -12.88
CA MET A 61 -1.79 -1.37 -13.75
C MET A 61 -2.64 -0.35 -14.50
N SER A 62 -3.07 0.73 -13.84
CA SER A 62 -3.84 1.80 -14.47
C SER A 62 -3.05 2.51 -15.56
N LEU A 63 -1.78 2.82 -15.33
CA LEU A 63 -0.90 3.39 -16.37
C LEU A 63 -0.82 2.46 -17.60
N LYS A 64 -0.56 1.18 -17.36
CA LYS A 64 -0.44 0.18 -18.43
C LYS A 64 -1.75 0.03 -19.22
N LYS A 65 -2.89 -0.10 -18.53
CA LYS A 65 -4.21 -0.27 -19.16
C LYS A 65 -4.60 0.91 -20.06
N ASN A 66 -4.18 2.12 -19.70
CA ASN A 66 -4.44 3.33 -20.47
C ASN A 66 -3.32 3.69 -21.47
N GLY A 67 -2.30 2.83 -21.63
CA GLY A 67 -1.20 3.09 -22.56
C GLY A 67 -0.32 4.30 -22.19
N ILE A 68 -0.35 4.74 -20.92
CA ILE A 68 0.39 5.92 -20.46
C ILE A 68 1.85 5.53 -20.20
N LYS A 69 2.75 6.00 -21.04
CA LYS A 69 4.20 5.88 -20.84
C LYS A 69 4.72 7.05 -20.01
N ILE A 70 5.44 6.75 -18.94
CA ILE A 70 5.99 7.74 -17.99
C ILE A 70 7.52 7.78 -17.93
N ASN A 71 8.22 6.80 -18.50
CA ASN A 71 9.69 6.79 -18.54
C ASN A 71 10.25 8.06 -19.17
N GLY A 72 11.19 8.71 -18.48
CA GLY A 72 11.84 9.94 -18.93
C GLY A 72 10.93 11.18 -18.91
N LYS A 73 9.78 11.12 -18.24
CA LYS A 73 8.89 12.28 -18.06
C LYS A 73 9.06 12.89 -16.68
N GLU A 74 8.85 14.18 -16.58
CA GLU A 74 8.67 14.87 -15.31
C GLU A 74 7.23 14.67 -14.81
N VAL A 75 7.08 14.35 -13.52
CA VAL A 75 5.79 14.08 -12.89
C VAL A 75 5.69 14.86 -11.60
N ILE A 76 4.56 15.52 -11.38
CA ILE A 76 4.21 16.14 -10.10
C ILE A 76 3.23 15.23 -9.37
N VAL A 77 3.55 14.87 -8.13
CA VAL A 77 2.64 14.15 -7.23
C VAL A 77 2.09 15.14 -6.20
N LEU A 78 0.77 15.32 -6.17
CA LEU A 78 0.10 16.22 -5.23
C LEU A 78 -0.37 15.44 -4.00
N GLY A 79 0.10 15.83 -2.82
CA GLY A 79 -0.22 15.21 -1.52
C GLY A 79 0.96 14.44 -0.90
N ALA A 80 0.85 14.11 0.39
CA ALA A 80 1.96 13.54 1.18
C ALA A 80 1.60 12.31 2.03
N GLY A 81 0.39 11.75 1.87
CA GLY A 81 -0.05 10.57 2.62
C GLY A 81 0.31 9.22 1.96
N GLY A 82 -0.14 8.13 2.57
CA GLY A 82 0.19 6.75 2.15
C GLY A 82 -0.02 6.43 0.66
N THR A 83 -1.06 6.95 0.01
CA THR A 83 -1.26 6.77 -1.44
C THR A 83 -0.17 7.50 -2.24
N SER A 84 0.18 8.73 -1.88
CA SER A 84 1.26 9.50 -2.54
C SER A 84 2.60 8.75 -2.42
N LYS A 85 2.92 8.24 -1.22
CA LYS A 85 4.10 7.39 -1.00
C LYS A 85 4.10 6.13 -1.89
N SER A 86 2.94 5.50 -2.06
CA SER A 86 2.77 4.33 -2.93
C SER A 86 3.01 4.66 -4.40
N ILE A 87 2.55 5.83 -4.86
CA ILE A 87 2.76 6.32 -6.23
C ILE A 87 4.23 6.66 -6.45
N ILE A 88 4.88 7.38 -5.52
CA ILE A 88 6.31 7.70 -5.58
C ILE A 88 7.15 6.42 -5.65
N PHE A 89 6.80 5.40 -4.85
CA PHE A 89 7.44 4.09 -4.94
C PHE A 89 7.34 3.50 -6.35
N SER A 90 6.14 3.52 -6.96
CA SER A 90 5.94 3.05 -8.34
C SER A 90 6.75 3.85 -9.36
N LEU A 91 6.69 5.19 -9.30
CA LEU A 91 7.41 6.09 -10.23
C LEU A 91 8.91 5.80 -10.25
N LYS A 92 9.53 5.62 -9.07
CA LYS A 92 10.95 5.23 -8.95
C LYS A 92 11.29 3.93 -9.68
N GLN A 93 10.37 2.95 -9.72
CA GLN A 93 10.59 1.70 -10.48
C GLN A 93 10.55 1.91 -11.99
N TYR A 94 9.91 2.98 -12.48
CA TYR A 94 9.88 3.37 -13.90
C TYR A 94 11.02 4.33 -14.29
N GLY A 95 11.94 4.63 -13.37
CA GLY A 95 13.04 5.57 -13.62
C GLY A 95 12.56 7.02 -13.74
N VAL A 96 11.48 7.36 -13.05
CA VAL A 96 11.01 8.73 -12.81
C VAL A 96 11.46 9.19 -11.43
#